data_AF-A0A955X7Q9-F1
#
_entry.id   AF-A0A955X7Q9-F1
#
_cell.length_a   1.000
_cell.length_b   1.000
_cell.length_c   1.000
_cell.angle_alpha   90.00
_cell.angle_beta   90.00
_cell.angle_gamma   90.00
#
_symmetry.space_group_name_H-M   'P 1'
#
loop_
_entity.id
_entity.type
_entity.pdbx_description
1 polymer ?
#
loop_
_entity_poly.entity_id
_entity_poly.type
_entity_poly.pdbx_seq_one_letter_code
_entity_poly.pdbx_strand_id
1 'polypeptide(L)'
;MITTLTLTALATLAPAAPADAPIRLITEHGVELRADEQVFVLFAALNAAGYSEESNRKGPPLRAPVFHEIRVDVRDELRKAKDVPSMAQVRKLFESNPGEIEDYLAAVLGRDDKAKLSKAAQALLPKVNPVLDAFREEAKLTALFDKVAEEQRDHAKALKALVEKDFVEARKITGDADLRGPKSLVVVPNPLDGHAMVRTVDIGDTRYLVVGPGSESARSAILAAALRPTMLQLAKQAYPRAKGFKRSWDGLKTSRRITSRYPDGADYLAEALTVALAQRVSQAGKADTREADEDFIDEQARQGMRWARAALKILEKHDGKTSLAEELPKLVDKISP
;
A
#
# COMPACT_ATOMS: atom_id res chain seq x y z
N MET A 1 -21.30 -23.53 -68.79
CA MET A 1 -22.27 -22.54 -68.28
C MET A 1 -22.64 -23.01 -66.88
N ILE A 2 -21.91 -22.58 -65.86
CA ILE A 2 -22.16 -21.39 -65.02
C ILE A 2 -23.58 -21.39 -64.46
N THR A 3 -23.74 -21.91 -63.24
CA THR A 3 -24.85 -21.53 -62.35
C THR A 3 -24.42 -21.61 -60.88
N THR A 4 -23.86 -20.48 -60.44
CA THR A 4 -24.17 -19.70 -59.23
C THR A 4 -24.22 -20.35 -57.84
N LEU A 5 -23.31 -19.85 -57.00
CA LEU A 5 -23.25 -19.88 -55.54
C LEU A 5 -24.57 -19.47 -54.86
N THR A 6 -24.79 -20.02 -53.66
CA THR A 6 -25.05 -19.17 -52.47
C THR A 6 -24.63 -19.93 -51.22
N LEU A 7 -23.39 -19.70 -50.79
CA LEU A 7 -22.90 -20.14 -49.48
C LEU A 7 -23.26 -19.05 -48.47
N THR A 8 -24.36 -19.22 -47.76
CA THR A 8 -24.77 -18.32 -46.68
C THR A 8 -23.88 -18.60 -45.47
N ALA A 9 -22.78 -17.87 -45.36
CA ALA A 9 -21.97 -17.84 -44.15
C ALA A 9 -22.81 -17.17 -43.04
N LEU A 10 -23.41 -17.97 -42.16
CA LEU A 10 -23.87 -17.48 -40.87
C LEU A 10 -22.61 -17.00 -40.10
N ALA A 11 -22.40 -15.69 -40.09
CA ALA A 11 -21.57 -15.06 -39.09
C ALA A 11 -22.28 -15.22 -37.74
N THR A 12 -22.01 -16.33 -37.07
CA THR A 12 -22.23 -16.42 -35.62
C THR A 12 -21.40 -15.30 -35.01
N LEU A 13 -22.08 -14.26 -34.54
CA LEU A 13 -21.56 -13.29 -33.58
C LEU A 13 -20.93 -14.10 -32.45
N ALA A 14 -19.61 -14.26 -32.49
CA ALA A 14 -18.88 -14.66 -31.31
C ALA A 14 -19.26 -13.62 -30.24
N PRO A 15 -19.69 -14.02 -29.04
CA PRO A 15 -19.75 -13.07 -27.95
C PRO A 15 -18.36 -12.44 -27.89
N ALA A 16 -18.30 -11.11 -28.00
CA ALA A 16 -17.07 -10.41 -27.69
C ALA A 16 -16.67 -10.91 -26.31
N ALA A 17 -15.56 -11.64 -26.23
CA ALA A 17 -14.97 -11.95 -24.94
C ALA A 17 -14.92 -10.63 -24.19
N PRO A 18 -15.44 -10.53 -22.94
CA PRO A 18 -15.22 -9.32 -22.18
C PRO A 18 -13.72 -9.11 -22.24
N ALA A 19 -13.28 -7.98 -22.81
CA ALA A 19 -11.87 -7.69 -22.86
C ALA A 19 -11.40 -7.72 -21.41
N ASP A 20 -10.66 -8.78 -21.05
CA ASP A 20 -9.97 -8.99 -19.78
C ASP A 20 -9.04 -7.82 -19.58
N ALA A 21 -9.58 -6.64 -19.28
CA ALA A 21 -8.76 -5.47 -19.10
C ALA A 21 -7.92 -5.76 -17.87
N PRO A 22 -6.61 -5.55 -17.96
CA PRO A 22 -5.70 -6.19 -17.04
C PRO A 22 -6.02 -5.73 -15.60
N ILE A 23 -6.38 -6.71 -14.78
CA ILE A 23 -6.52 -6.62 -13.32
C ILE A 23 -5.21 -6.14 -12.68
N ARG A 24 -4.11 -6.16 -13.44
CA ARG A 24 -2.74 -5.86 -13.06
C ARG A 24 -2.16 -4.74 -13.94
N LEU A 25 -1.80 -3.63 -13.33
CA LEU A 25 -1.06 -2.52 -13.93
C LEU A 25 0.37 -2.51 -13.38
N ILE A 26 1.36 -2.21 -14.22
CA ILE A 26 2.75 -2.07 -13.79
C ILE A 26 3.20 -0.67 -14.17
N THR A 27 3.78 0.08 -13.22
CA THR A 27 4.38 1.38 -13.49
C THR A 27 5.66 1.22 -14.32
N GLU A 28 6.10 2.26 -15.02
CA GLU A 28 7.41 2.26 -15.70
C GLU A 28 8.59 2.00 -14.73
N HIS A 29 8.37 2.25 -13.44
CA HIS A 29 9.32 2.05 -12.36
C HIS A 29 9.21 0.66 -11.72
N GLY A 30 8.35 -0.24 -12.22
CA GLY A 30 8.27 -1.63 -11.79
C GLY A 30 7.39 -1.90 -10.56
N VAL A 31 6.60 -0.93 -10.11
CA VAL A 31 5.60 -1.15 -9.05
C VAL A 31 4.36 -1.78 -9.65
N GLU A 32 3.93 -2.91 -9.10
CA GLU A 32 2.69 -3.58 -9.48
C GLU A 32 1.51 -3.01 -8.71
N LEU A 33 0.46 -2.61 -9.42
CA LEU A 33 -0.85 -2.30 -8.87
C LEU A 33 -1.83 -3.35 -9.37
N ARG A 34 -2.59 -4.01 -8.50
CA ARG A 34 -3.59 -4.98 -8.93
C ARG A 34 -4.87 -4.89 -8.12
N ALA A 35 -6.01 -5.07 -8.78
CA ALA A 35 -7.24 -5.40 -8.05
C ALA A 35 -7.15 -6.87 -7.61
N ASP A 36 -7.57 -7.18 -6.38
CA ASP A 36 -7.44 -8.51 -5.81
C ASP A 36 -8.79 -8.95 -5.24
N GLU A 37 -9.40 -9.97 -5.85
CA GLU A 37 -10.73 -10.45 -5.45
C GLU A 37 -10.72 -10.97 -4.01
N GLN A 38 -9.62 -11.57 -3.53
CA GLN A 38 -9.56 -12.12 -2.18
C GLN A 38 -9.56 -11.00 -1.14
N VAL A 39 -8.84 -9.91 -1.41
CA VAL A 39 -8.87 -8.70 -0.58
C VAL A 39 -10.26 -8.08 -0.62
N PHE A 40 -10.89 -8.01 -1.79
CA PHE A 40 -12.26 -7.52 -1.93
C PHE A 40 -13.25 -8.34 -1.09
N VAL A 41 -13.21 -9.68 -1.17
CA VAL A 41 -14.07 -10.59 -0.42
C VAL A 41 -13.88 -10.41 1.09
N LEU A 42 -12.64 -10.32 1.57
CA LEU A 42 -12.35 -10.08 2.98
C LEU A 42 -12.97 -8.76 3.45
N PHE A 43 -12.78 -7.67 2.70
CA PHE A 43 -13.33 -6.38 3.09
C PHE A 43 -14.85 -6.29 2.93
N ALA A 44 -15.45 -6.99 1.98
CA ALA A 44 -16.90 -7.16 1.90
C ALA A 44 -17.42 -7.87 3.17
N ALA A 45 -16.73 -8.92 3.62
CA ALA A 45 -17.08 -9.65 4.85
C ALA A 45 -16.95 -8.76 6.10
N LEU A 46 -15.87 -7.99 6.22
CA LEU A 46 -15.70 -7.00 7.29
C LEU A 46 -16.84 -5.97 7.28
N ASN A 47 -17.18 -5.42 6.11
CA ASN A 47 -18.27 -4.44 5.98
C ASN A 47 -19.65 -5.03 6.32
N ALA A 48 -19.91 -6.30 5.97
CA ALA A 48 -21.08 -7.07 6.39
C ALA A 48 -21.12 -7.29 7.92
N ALA A 49 -19.96 -7.45 8.55
CA ALA A 49 -19.80 -7.60 10.00
C ALA A 49 -19.85 -6.27 10.78
N GLY A 50 -20.01 -5.12 10.10
CA GLY A 50 -20.16 -3.81 10.74
C GLY A 50 -18.88 -2.97 10.79
N TYR A 51 -17.82 -3.37 10.09
CA TYR A 51 -16.62 -2.57 9.93
C TYR A 51 -16.95 -1.16 9.42
N SER A 52 -16.45 -0.16 10.14
CA SER A 52 -16.83 1.26 9.97
C SER A 52 -15.65 2.22 10.19
N GLU A 53 -14.42 1.69 10.23
CA GLU A 53 -13.22 2.52 10.26
C GLU A 53 -13.20 3.44 9.05
N GLU A 54 -12.98 4.72 9.31
CA GLU A 54 -13.05 5.80 8.34
C GLU A 54 -12.37 7.05 8.89
N SER A 55 -11.51 7.68 8.10
CA SER A 55 -10.86 8.95 8.43
C SER A 55 -11.73 10.15 8.05
N ASN A 56 -12.50 10.04 6.97
CA ASN A 56 -13.39 11.09 6.50
C ASN A 56 -14.72 11.08 7.26
N ARG A 57 -15.08 12.20 7.90
CA ARG A 57 -16.34 12.32 8.65
C ARG A 57 -17.11 13.58 8.26
N LYS A 58 -18.43 13.48 8.27
CA LYS A 58 -19.32 14.65 8.14
C LYS A 58 -19.09 15.62 9.29
N GLY A 59 -19.27 16.91 9.01
CA GLY A 59 -19.18 17.98 10.01
C GLY A 59 -20.29 17.90 11.07
N PRO A 60 -20.20 18.72 12.14
CA PRO A 60 -21.26 18.84 13.14
C PRO A 60 -22.64 19.15 12.52
N PRO A 61 -23.76 18.69 13.11
CA PRO A 61 -23.89 18.06 14.43
C PRO A 61 -23.66 16.54 14.44
N LEU A 62 -23.69 15.86 13.29
CA LEU A 62 -23.54 14.40 13.21
C LEU A 62 -22.20 14.03 12.55
N ARG A 63 -21.25 13.55 13.36
CA ARG A 63 -19.93 13.06 12.91
C ARG A 63 -20.00 11.65 12.32
N ALA A 64 -20.85 11.46 11.33
CA ALA A 64 -21.00 10.19 10.63
C ALA A 64 -19.84 9.95 9.66
N PRO A 65 -19.37 8.70 9.48
CA PRO A 65 -18.34 8.38 8.49
C PRO A 65 -18.84 8.65 7.06
N VAL A 66 -17.93 9.10 6.20
CA VAL A 66 -18.16 9.28 4.77
C VAL A 66 -17.40 8.18 4.03
N PHE A 67 -18.14 7.17 3.59
CA PHE A 67 -17.58 6.06 2.85
C PHE A 67 -17.43 6.40 1.37
N HIS A 68 -16.50 5.71 0.72
CA HIS A 68 -16.36 5.73 -0.73
C HIS A 68 -17.59 5.14 -1.43
N GLU A 69 -17.92 5.61 -2.64
CA GLU A 69 -19.13 5.20 -3.38
C GLU A 69 -19.19 3.68 -3.60
N ILE A 70 -18.10 3.06 -4.07
CA ILE A 70 -17.99 1.59 -4.20
C ILE A 70 -18.28 0.87 -2.87
N ARG A 71 -17.81 1.41 -1.74
CA ARG A 71 -18.06 0.81 -0.42
C ARG A 71 -19.54 0.94 -0.02
N VAL A 72 -20.19 2.05 -0.38
CA VAL A 72 -21.64 2.23 -0.18
C VAL A 72 -22.41 1.21 -1.00
N ASP A 73 -22.10 1.09 -2.30
CA ASP A 73 -22.78 0.15 -3.21
C ASP A 73 -22.62 -1.30 -2.74
N VAL A 74 -21.41 -1.70 -2.37
CA VAL A 74 -21.16 -3.05 -1.82
C VAL A 74 -21.98 -3.27 -0.55
N ARG A 75 -22.02 -2.31 0.39
CA ARG A 75 -22.82 -2.45 1.61
C ARG A 75 -24.32 -2.54 1.31
N ASP A 76 -24.80 -1.80 0.33
CA ASP A 76 -26.20 -1.82 -0.07
C ASP A 76 -26.59 -3.17 -0.69
N GLU A 77 -25.73 -3.75 -1.53
CA GLU A 77 -25.94 -5.11 -2.06
C GLU A 77 -25.88 -6.17 -0.96
N LEU A 78 -24.93 -6.07 -0.02
CA LEU A 78 -24.81 -6.99 1.11
C LEU A 78 -26.02 -6.92 2.06
N ARG A 79 -26.70 -5.77 2.18
CA ARG A 79 -27.95 -5.67 2.94
C ARG A 79 -29.09 -6.44 2.29
N LYS A 80 -29.11 -6.54 0.95
CA LYS A 80 -30.10 -7.36 0.22
C LYS A 80 -29.82 -8.85 0.42
N ALA A 81 -28.56 -9.22 0.59
CA ALA A 81 -28.11 -10.58 0.89
C ALA A 81 -28.09 -10.91 2.40
N LYS A 82 -28.69 -10.10 3.28
CA LYS A 82 -28.58 -10.25 4.75
C LYS A 82 -29.04 -11.61 5.30
N ASP A 83 -29.92 -12.30 4.57
CA ASP A 83 -30.57 -13.54 5.00
C ASP A 83 -29.80 -14.80 4.53
N VAL A 84 -28.66 -14.65 3.84
CA VAL A 84 -27.85 -15.81 3.44
C VAL A 84 -27.14 -16.43 4.67
N PRO A 85 -27.05 -17.77 4.78
CA PRO A 85 -26.46 -18.44 5.93
C PRO A 85 -25.01 -18.03 6.24
N SER A 86 -24.20 -17.80 5.21
CA SER A 86 -22.80 -17.37 5.35
C SER A 86 -22.64 -16.03 6.08
N MET A 87 -23.63 -15.13 6.07
CA MET A 87 -23.57 -13.86 6.81
C MET A 87 -23.44 -14.06 8.32
N ALA A 88 -24.14 -15.05 8.87
CA ALA A 88 -24.03 -15.40 10.29
C ALA A 88 -22.65 -16.01 10.61
N GLN A 89 -22.10 -16.79 9.68
CA GLN A 89 -20.77 -17.40 9.82
C GLN A 89 -19.66 -16.33 9.78
N VAL A 90 -19.78 -15.34 8.90
CA VAL A 90 -18.86 -14.19 8.81
C VAL A 90 -18.80 -13.43 10.13
N ARG A 91 -19.95 -13.08 10.73
CA ARG A 91 -19.98 -12.40 12.03
C ARG A 91 -19.31 -13.24 13.12
N LYS A 92 -19.69 -14.52 13.20
CA LYS A 92 -19.13 -15.47 14.17
C LYS A 92 -17.61 -15.65 14.00
N LEU A 93 -17.10 -15.65 12.76
CA LEU A 93 -15.67 -15.76 12.47
C LEU A 93 -14.89 -14.63 13.14
N PHE A 94 -15.31 -13.37 12.93
CA PHE A 94 -14.63 -12.21 13.50
C PHE A 94 -14.82 -12.10 15.02
N GLU A 95 -16.03 -12.38 15.53
CA GLU A 95 -16.30 -12.38 16.98
C GLU A 95 -15.49 -13.44 17.74
N SER A 96 -15.30 -14.63 17.14
CA SER A 96 -14.60 -15.75 17.79
C SER A 96 -13.08 -15.69 17.63
N ASN A 97 -12.56 -14.81 16.76
CA ASN A 97 -11.13 -14.73 16.45
C ASN A 97 -10.67 -13.26 16.39
N PRO A 98 -10.87 -12.44 17.44
CA PRO A 98 -10.44 -11.05 17.40
C PRO A 98 -8.94 -10.96 17.10
N GLY A 99 -8.58 -10.09 16.15
CA GLY A 99 -7.22 -9.90 15.68
C GLY A 99 -7.10 -8.70 14.76
N GLU A 100 -5.87 -8.35 14.40
CA GLU A 100 -5.59 -7.25 13.48
C GLU A 100 -5.99 -7.62 12.05
N ILE A 101 -6.46 -6.65 11.27
CA ILE A 101 -6.89 -6.87 9.88
C ILE A 101 -5.74 -7.39 9.02
N GLU A 102 -4.51 -7.01 9.35
CA GLU A 102 -3.28 -7.42 8.69
C GLU A 102 -3.04 -8.93 8.79
N ASP A 103 -3.43 -9.59 9.90
CA ASP A 103 -3.32 -11.05 10.04
C ASP A 103 -4.35 -11.78 9.15
N TYR A 104 -5.55 -11.21 8.99
CA TYR A 104 -6.55 -11.71 8.04
C TYR A 104 -6.11 -11.52 6.60
N LEU A 105 -5.57 -10.33 6.27
CA LEU A 105 -5.01 -10.04 4.95
C LEU A 105 -3.87 -10.99 4.60
N ALA A 106 -2.95 -11.23 5.53
CA ALA A 106 -1.88 -12.22 5.36
C ALA A 106 -2.44 -13.62 5.09
N ALA A 107 -3.45 -14.04 5.86
CA ALA A 107 -4.08 -15.34 5.68
C ALA A 107 -4.73 -15.49 4.29
N VAL A 108 -5.44 -14.48 3.78
CA VAL A 108 -6.07 -14.57 2.45
C VAL A 108 -5.02 -14.49 1.34
N LEU A 109 -4.14 -13.48 1.35
CA LEU A 109 -3.17 -13.24 0.29
C LEU A 109 -2.10 -14.35 0.20
N GLY A 110 -1.77 -15.02 1.30
CA GLY A 110 -0.79 -16.11 1.35
C GLY A 110 -1.41 -17.50 1.45
N ARG A 111 -2.68 -17.66 1.03
CA ARG A 111 -3.43 -18.92 1.07
C ARG A 111 -2.66 -20.12 0.52
N ASP A 112 -1.87 -19.90 -0.53
CA ASP A 112 -1.15 -20.95 -1.24
C ASP A 112 0.26 -21.23 -0.69
N ASP A 113 0.76 -20.40 0.25
CA ASP A 113 2.11 -20.52 0.81
C ASP A 113 2.12 -20.32 2.33
N LYS A 114 1.49 -21.27 3.03
CA LYS A 114 1.35 -21.26 4.49
C LYS A 114 2.69 -21.12 5.22
N ALA A 115 3.80 -21.64 4.67
CA ALA A 115 5.10 -21.61 5.31
C ALA A 115 5.66 -20.19 5.47
N LYS A 116 5.24 -19.25 4.62
CA LYS A 116 5.65 -17.84 4.63
C LYS A 116 4.82 -16.94 5.54
N LEU A 117 3.74 -17.46 6.12
CA LEU A 117 2.81 -16.70 6.95
C LEU A 117 3.31 -16.54 8.40
N SER A 118 2.89 -15.46 9.06
CA SER A 118 3.03 -15.29 10.52
C SER A 118 2.28 -16.41 11.26
N LYS A 119 2.65 -16.71 12.50
CA LYS A 119 1.94 -17.71 13.32
C LYS A 119 0.45 -17.38 13.48
N ALA A 120 0.11 -16.10 13.59
CA ALA A 120 -1.27 -15.62 13.73
C ALA A 120 -2.06 -15.89 12.43
N ALA A 121 -1.54 -15.47 11.28
CA ALA A 121 -2.14 -15.73 9.97
C ALA A 121 -2.28 -17.24 9.68
N GLN A 122 -1.27 -18.06 10.01
CA GLN A 122 -1.35 -19.52 9.85
C GLN A 122 -2.48 -20.15 10.68
N ALA A 123 -2.75 -19.62 11.87
CA ALA A 123 -3.82 -20.10 12.75
C ALA A 123 -5.21 -19.65 12.28
N LEU A 124 -5.29 -18.52 11.57
CA LEU A 124 -6.53 -17.99 10.97
C LEU A 124 -6.89 -18.70 9.67
N LEU A 125 -5.90 -19.06 8.83
CA LEU A 125 -6.09 -19.64 7.50
C LEU A 125 -7.17 -20.75 7.42
N PRO A 126 -7.17 -21.82 8.25
CA PRO A 126 -8.17 -22.88 8.17
C PRO A 126 -9.58 -22.44 8.63
N LYS A 127 -9.71 -21.31 9.30
CA LYS A 127 -10.98 -20.75 9.79
C LYS A 127 -11.55 -19.74 8.81
N VAL A 128 -10.69 -18.92 8.22
CA VAL A 128 -11.05 -17.83 7.31
C VAL A 128 -11.49 -18.36 5.96
N ASN A 129 -10.71 -19.25 5.33
CA ASN A 129 -10.96 -19.66 3.95
C ASN A 129 -12.33 -20.31 3.73
N PRO A 130 -12.77 -21.30 4.54
CA PRO A 130 -14.06 -21.93 4.30
C PRO A 130 -15.24 -20.95 4.44
N VAL A 131 -15.15 -20.02 5.40
CA VAL A 131 -16.19 -19.02 5.64
C VAL A 131 -16.23 -17.98 4.53
N LEU A 132 -15.07 -17.48 4.09
CA LEU A 132 -15.00 -16.51 3.00
C LEU A 132 -15.36 -17.12 1.64
N ASP A 133 -14.99 -18.37 1.38
CA ASP A 133 -15.38 -19.08 0.16
C ASP A 133 -16.91 -19.29 0.12
N ALA A 134 -17.52 -19.77 1.22
CA ALA A 134 -18.97 -19.89 1.31
C ALA A 134 -19.69 -18.53 1.16
N PHE A 135 -19.15 -17.49 1.79
CA PHE A 135 -19.69 -16.14 1.66
C PHE A 135 -19.56 -15.58 0.24
N ARG A 136 -18.44 -15.80 -0.43
CA ARG A 136 -18.20 -15.42 -1.82
C ARG A 136 -19.25 -16.02 -2.75
N GLU A 137 -19.52 -17.32 -2.62
CA GLU A 137 -20.50 -18.02 -3.46
C GLU A 137 -21.94 -17.62 -3.14
N GLU A 138 -22.36 -17.69 -1.87
CA GLU A 138 -23.76 -17.44 -1.47
C GLU A 138 -24.18 -15.98 -1.66
N ALA A 139 -23.29 -15.02 -1.37
CA ALA A 139 -23.55 -13.59 -1.57
C ALA A 139 -23.21 -13.10 -2.98
N LYS A 140 -22.81 -14.01 -3.90
CA LYS A 140 -22.47 -13.72 -5.30
C LYS A 140 -21.41 -12.62 -5.43
N LEU A 141 -20.37 -12.66 -4.59
CA LEU A 141 -19.37 -11.60 -4.52
C LEU A 141 -18.52 -11.47 -5.77
N THR A 142 -18.33 -12.54 -6.55
CA THR A 142 -17.65 -12.45 -7.84
C THR A 142 -18.41 -11.56 -8.82
N ALA A 143 -19.74 -11.72 -8.91
CA ALA A 143 -20.55 -10.84 -9.75
C ALA A 143 -20.55 -9.39 -9.24
N LEU A 144 -20.49 -9.19 -7.92
CA LEU A 144 -20.37 -7.86 -7.33
C LEU A 144 -19.00 -7.23 -7.59
N PHE A 145 -17.93 -8.02 -7.53
CA PHE A 145 -16.57 -7.60 -7.87
C PHE A 145 -16.48 -7.18 -9.34
N ASP A 146 -17.04 -7.98 -10.25
CA ASP A 146 -17.11 -7.68 -11.68
C ASP A 146 -17.93 -6.42 -11.95
N LYS A 147 -19.05 -6.22 -11.22
CA LYS A 147 -19.90 -5.03 -11.32
C LYS A 147 -19.13 -3.74 -11.05
N VAL A 148 -18.18 -3.75 -10.11
CA VAL A 148 -17.39 -2.56 -9.71
C VAL A 148 -16.00 -2.54 -10.33
N ALA A 149 -15.71 -3.45 -11.26
CA ALA A 149 -14.38 -3.63 -11.81
C ALA A 149 -13.94 -2.42 -12.65
N GLU A 150 -14.87 -1.72 -13.30
CA GLU A 150 -14.55 -0.53 -14.07
C GLU A 150 -14.02 0.59 -13.18
N GLU A 151 -14.75 0.91 -12.11
CA GLU A 151 -14.37 1.95 -11.16
C GLU A 151 -13.08 1.58 -10.43
N GLN A 152 -12.90 0.31 -10.04
CA GLN A 152 -11.64 -0.17 -9.45
C GLN A 152 -10.45 0.03 -10.39
N ARG A 153 -10.61 -0.26 -11.69
CA ARG A 153 -9.56 -0.04 -12.69
C ARG A 153 -9.22 1.44 -12.82
N ASP A 154 -10.22 2.31 -12.80
CA ASP A 154 -9.99 3.75 -12.91
C ASP A 154 -9.30 4.32 -11.67
N HIS A 155 -9.63 3.83 -10.47
CA HIS A 155 -8.85 4.12 -9.27
C HIS A 155 -7.39 3.65 -9.39
N ALA A 156 -7.17 2.43 -9.88
CA ALA A 156 -5.83 1.89 -10.07
C ALA A 156 -5.01 2.70 -11.10
N LYS A 157 -5.63 3.11 -12.22
CA LYS A 157 -4.99 3.97 -13.23
C LYS A 157 -4.64 5.35 -12.67
N ALA A 158 -5.55 5.97 -11.92
CA ALA A 158 -5.31 7.26 -11.29
C ALA A 158 -4.16 7.18 -10.28
N LEU A 159 -4.14 6.14 -9.44
CA LEU A 159 -3.04 5.91 -8.51
C LEU A 159 -1.72 5.63 -9.22
N LYS A 160 -1.73 4.80 -10.28
CA LYS A 160 -0.55 4.51 -11.11
C LYS A 160 0.10 5.80 -11.64
N ALA A 161 -0.69 6.68 -12.24
CA ALA A 161 -0.19 7.93 -12.81
C ALA A 161 0.45 8.83 -11.75
N LEU A 162 -0.12 8.89 -10.54
CA LEU A 162 0.43 9.64 -9.42
C LEU A 162 1.74 9.02 -8.91
N VAL A 163 1.80 7.70 -8.77
CA VAL A 163 3.02 6.98 -8.37
C VAL A 163 4.14 7.20 -9.40
N GLU A 164 3.84 7.17 -10.70
CA GLU A 164 4.84 7.46 -11.74
C GLU A 164 5.41 8.87 -11.62
N LYS A 165 4.54 9.87 -11.41
CA LYS A 165 4.99 11.24 -11.14
C LYS A 165 5.89 11.33 -9.91
N ASP A 166 5.55 10.61 -8.85
CA ASP A 166 6.32 10.60 -7.60
C ASP A 166 7.71 9.98 -7.78
N PHE A 167 7.82 8.92 -8.58
CA PHE A 167 9.11 8.33 -8.92
C PHE A 167 9.96 9.23 -9.81
N VAL A 168 9.36 9.91 -10.79
CA VAL A 168 10.07 10.91 -11.61
C VAL A 168 10.68 11.99 -10.73
N GLU A 169 9.94 12.45 -9.72
CA GLU A 169 10.46 13.45 -8.78
C GLU A 169 11.52 12.88 -7.84
N ALA A 170 11.31 11.67 -7.30
CA ALA A 170 12.31 10.98 -6.48
C ALA A 170 13.64 10.78 -7.25
N ARG A 171 13.59 10.46 -8.55
CA ARG A 171 14.77 10.36 -9.42
C ARG A 171 15.53 11.68 -9.51
N LYS A 172 14.83 12.80 -9.70
CA LYS A 172 15.46 14.13 -9.72
C LYS A 172 16.12 14.45 -8.39
N ILE A 173 15.43 14.19 -7.29
CA ILE A 173 15.95 14.49 -5.95
C ILE A 173 17.16 13.62 -5.63
N THR A 174 17.18 12.36 -6.05
CA THR A 174 18.26 11.41 -5.71
C THR A 174 19.42 11.38 -6.72
N GLY A 175 19.24 11.97 -7.90
CA GLY A 175 20.19 11.83 -9.01
C GLY A 175 20.32 10.40 -9.54
N ASP A 176 19.41 9.49 -9.21
CA ASP A 176 19.43 8.10 -9.64
C ASP A 176 18.47 7.88 -10.82
N ALA A 177 19.03 7.78 -12.04
CA ALA A 177 18.24 7.56 -13.26
C ALA A 177 17.57 6.17 -13.30
N ASP A 178 18.14 5.19 -12.59
CA ASP A 178 17.71 3.79 -12.58
C ASP A 178 16.80 3.45 -11.41
N LEU A 179 16.40 4.45 -10.61
CA LEU A 179 15.51 4.27 -9.47
C LEU A 179 14.22 3.55 -9.89
N ARG A 180 13.97 2.40 -9.28
CA ARG A 180 12.84 1.51 -9.54
C ARG A 180 12.32 0.95 -8.23
N GLY A 181 11.03 0.62 -8.19
CA GLY A 181 10.45 -0.15 -7.10
C GLY A 181 10.92 -1.62 -7.15
N PRO A 182 10.95 -2.31 -6.00
CA PRO A 182 11.29 -3.72 -5.96
C PRO A 182 10.17 -4.54 -6.61
N LYS A 183 10.54 -5.60 -7.35
CA LYS A 183 9.58 -6.53 -7.97
C LYS A 183 8.69 -7.24 -6.96
N SER A 184 9.09 -7.25 -5.70
CA SER A 184 8.36 -7.87 -4.61
C SER A 184 7.38 -6.91 -3.91
N LEU A 185 7.18 -5.68 -4.42
CA LEU A 185 6.13 -4.78 -3.94
C LEU A 185 4.89 -4.88 -4.82
N VAL A 186 3.76 -5.25 -4.20
CA VAL A 186 2.44 -5.30 -4.80
C VAL A 186 1.51 -4.34 -4.08
N VAL A 187 0.87 -3.46 -4.82
CA VAL A 187 -0.13 -2.51 -4.30
C VAL A 187 -1.52 -3.00 -4.67
N VAL A 188 -2.42 -3.07 -3.71
CA VAL A 188 -3.81 -3.48 -3.89
C VAL A 188 -4.72 -2.29 -3.53
N PRO A 189 -5.20 -1.52 -4.52
CA PRO A 189 -6.21 -0.49 -4.28
C PRO A 189 -7.50 -1.14 -3.80
N ASN A 190 -7.97 -0.76 -2.61
CA ASN A 190 -9.14 -1.33 -1.98
C ASN A 190 -10.10 -0.24 -1.49
N PRO A 191 -11.09 0.16 -2.31
CA PRO A 191 -12.03 1.21 -1.94
C PRO A 191 -13.00 0.80 -0.82
N LEU A 192 -13.00 -0.46 -0.37
CA LEU A 192 -13.84 -0.96 0.71
C LEU A 192 -13.23 -0.71 2.11
N ASP A 193 -12.00 -0.21 2.17
CA ASP A 193 -11.35 0.25 3.40
C ASP A 193 -11.75 1.71 3.75
N GLY A 194 -11.24 2.25 4.84
CA GLY A 194 -11.34 3.67 5.17
C GLY A 194 -10.44 4.55 4.31
N HIS A 195 -10.78 5.83 4.15
CA HIS A 195 -9.96 6.76 3.39
C HIS A 195 -8.57 6.92 4.02
N ALA A 196 -7.55 7.12 3.17
CA ALA A 196 -6.16 7.29 3.54
C ALA A 196 -5.55 6.13 4.35
N MET A 197 -6.27 4.99 4.48
CA MET A 197 -5.77 3.80 5.15
C MET A 197 -4.71 3.12 4.28
N VAL A 198 -3.64 2.67 4.92
CA VAL A 198 -2.62 1.85 4.29
C VAL A 198 -2.30 0.70 5.22
N ARG A 199 -2.51 -0.52 4.73
CA ARG A 199 -2.18 -1.74 5.46
C ARG A 199 -1.00 -2.40 4.79
N THR A 200 0.02 -2.72 5.58
CA THR A 200 1.25 -3.37 5.09
C THR A 200 1.26 -4.81 5.55
N VAL A 201 1.43 -5.73 4.60
CA VAL A 201 1.46 -7.16 4.86
C VAL A 201 2.63 -7.78 4.12
N ASP A 202 3.52 -8.46 4.85
CA ASP A 202 4.67 -9.14 4.28
C ASP A 202 4.39 -10.66 4.23
N ILE A 203 4.52 -11.27 3.04
CA ILE A 203 4.38 -12.72 2.81
C ILE A 203 5.66 -13.22 2.16
N GLY A 204 6.54 -13.80 2.98
CA GLY A 204 7.92 -14.10 2.59
C GLY A 204 8.63 -12.83 2.13
N ASP A 205 9.09 -12.81 0.88
CA ASP A 205 9.83 -11.67 0.32
C ASP A 205 8.91 -10.62 -0.32
N THR A 206 7.61 -10.92 -0.47
CA THR A 206 6.62 -10.03 -1.11
C THR A 206 5.94 -9.15 -0.07
N ARG A 207 6.00 -7.84 -0.30
CA ARG A 207 5.27 -6.83 0.45
C ARG A 207 4.01 -6.44 -0.30
N TYR A 208 2.88 -6.56 0.37
CA TYR A 208 1.58 -6.07 -0.07
C TYR A 208 1.25 -4.76 0.64
N LEU A 209 0.85 -3.75 -0.13
CA LEU A 209 0.23 -2.54 0.40
C LEU A 209 -1.23 -2.50 -0.02
N VAL A 210 -2.14 -2.77 0.92
CA VAL A 210 -3.58 -2.60 0.69
C VAL A 210 -3.93 -1.17 1.03
N VAL A 211 -4.35 -0.40 0.04
CA VAL A 211 -4.55 1.05 0.16
C VAL A 211 -6.01 1.41 -0.01
N GLY A 212 -6.55 2.14 0.97
CA GLY A 212 -7.88 2.72 0.91
C GLY A 212 -7.99 3.85 -0.11
N PRO A 213 -9.20 4.41 -0.28
CA PRO A 213 -9.43 5.54 -1.16
C PRO A 213 -8.74 6.82 -0.64
N GLY A 214 -8.38 7.72 -1.54
CA GLY A 214 -7.58 8.91 -1.21
C GLY A 214 -6.09 8.66 -1.40
N SER A 215 -5.45 9.52 -2.20
CA SER A 215 -4.16 9.17 -2.80
C SER A 215 -2.94 9.62 -2.01
N GLU A 216 -3.01 10.61 -1.13
CA GLU A 216 -1.80 11.20 -0.53
C GLU A 216 -1.05 10.24 0.40
N SER A 217 -1.72 9.68 1.42
CA SER A 217 -1.11 8.70 2.32
C SER A 217 -0.70 7.42 1.59
N ALA A 218 -1.53 6.96 0.64
CA ALA A 218 -1.21 5.81 -0.19
C ALA A 218 0.07 6.04 -1.02
N ARG A 219 0.18 7.19 -1.70
CA ARG A 219 1.36 7.57 -2.49
C ARG A 219 2.62 7.61 -1.64
N SER A 220 2.56 8.28 -0.49
CA SER A 220 3.69 8.38 0.43
C SER A 220 4.16 7.00 0.90
N ALA A 221 3.22 6.13 1.29
CA ALA A 221 3.55 4.77 1.73
C ALA A 221 4.08 3.88 0.60
N ILE A 222 3.50 3.96 -0.60
CA ILE A 222 3.97 3.22 -1.78
C ILE A 222 5.39 3.64 -2.13
N LEU A 223 5.63 4.96 -2.21
CA LEU A 223 6.95 5.51 -2.51
C LEU A 223 7.96 5.12 -1.43
N ALA A 224 7.61 5.26 -0.15
CA ALA A 224 8.48 4.86 0.96
C ALA A 224 8.83 3.37 0.88
N ALA A 225 7.85 2.48 0.73
CA ALA A 225 8.08 1.05 0.60
C ALA A 225 8.97 0.71 -0.60
N ALA A 226 8.78 1.41 -1.72
CA ALA A 226 9.55 1.15 -2.92
C ALA A 226 10.99 1.67 -2.86
N LEU A 227 11.22 2.81 -2.19
CA LEU A 227 12.56 3.41 -2.04
C LEU A 227 13.39 2.75 -0.94
N ARG A 228 12.75 2.07 0.01
CA ARG A 228 13.41 1.53 1.21
C ARG A 228 14.59 0.61 0.92
N PRO A 229 14.54 -0.35 -0.04
CA PRO A 229 15.68 -1.20 -0.35
C PRO A 229 16.90 -0.41 -0.84
N THR A 230 16.69 0.54 -1.75
CA THR A 230 17.76 1.42 -2.25
C THR A 230 18.35 2.27 -1.12
N MET A 231 17.49 2.92 -0.33
CA MET A 231 17.96 3.74 0.80
C MET A 231 18.70 2.91 1.85
N LEU A 232 18.32 1.66 2.07
CA LEU A 232 19.06 0.75 2.96
C LEU A 232 20.46 0.46 2.44
N GLN A 233 20.60 0.19 1.15
CA GLN A 233 21.90 -0.05 0.54
C GLN A 233 22.80 1.20 0.67
N LEU A 234 22.26 2.38 0.33
CA LEU A 234 22.99 3.64 0.44
C LEU A 234 23.38 3.95 1.89
N ALA A 235 22.45 3.80 2.83
CA ALA A 235 22.69 4.01 4.25
C ALA A 235 23.78 3.05 4.75
N LYS A 236 23.73 1.76 4.42
CA LYS A 236 24.77 0.79 4.83
C LYS A 236 26.17 1.16 4.31
N GLN A 237 26.27 1.69 3.10
CA GLN A 237 27.54 2.14 2.53
C GLN A 237 28.06 3.42 3.19
N ALA A 238 27.17 4.36 3.53
CA ALA A 238 27.52 5.65 4.13
C ALA A 238 27.76 5.57 5.65
N TYR A 239 27.04 4.70 6.36
CA TYR A 239 27.00 4.62 7.82
C TYR A 239 28.38 4.42 8.49
N PRO A 240 29.35 3.68 7.92
CA PRO A 240 30.71 3.61 8.47
C PRO A 240 31.37 4.97 8.72
N ARG A 241 31.04 6.00 7.92
CA ARG A 241 31.55 7.37 8.06
C ARG A 241 30.67 8.27 8.94
N ALA A 242 29.46 7.85 9.28
CA ALA A 242 28.46 8.66 9.98
C ALA A 242 28.71 8.74 11.51
N LYS A 243 29.79 9.39 11.95
CA LYS A 243 30.18 9.43 13.39
C LYS A 243 29.09 9.99 14.31
N GLY A 244 28.41 11.07 13.91
CA GLY A 244 27.32 11.66 14.68
C GLY A 244 26.13 10.72 14.85
N PHE A 245 25.72 10.07 13.76
CA PHE A 245 24.66 9.06 13.77
C PHE A 245 25.00 7.85 14.64
N LYS A 246 26.24 7.35 14.60
CA LYS A 246 26.67 6.24 15.47
C LYS A 246 26.51 6.59 16.95
N ARG A 247 26.97 7.78 17.35
CA ARG A 247 26.81 8.26 18.74
C ARG A 247 25.33 8.42 19.11
N SER A 248 24.50 8.95 18.21
CA SER A 248 23.06 9.08 18.43
C SER A 248 22.37 7.71 18.57
N TRP A 249 22.76 6.73 17.75
CA TRP A 249 22.24 5.36 17.81
C TRP A 249 22.53 4.67 19.15
N ASP A 250 23.72 4.90 19.72
CA ASP A 250 24.07 4.33 21.03
C ASP A 250 23.11 4.77 22.15
N GLY A 251 22.56 5.98 22.06
CA GLY A 251 21.49 6.43 22.95
C GLY A 251 20.13 5.81 22.62
N LEU A 252 19.79 5.70 21.33
CA LEU A 252 18.49 5.22 20.87
C LEU A 252 18.27 3.72 21.07
N LYS A 253 19.33 2.91 20.94
CA LYS A 253 19.25 1.44 21.06
C LYS A 253 18.83 0.94 22.45
N THR A 254 18.76 1.84 23.44
CA THR A 254 18.20 1.55 24.76
C THR A 254 16.67 1.42 24.74
N SER A 255 16.00 1.99 23.73
CA SER A 255 14.54 1.90 23.55
C SER A 255 14.15 0.59 22.87
N ARG A 256 13.47 -0.29 23.60
CA ARG A 256 12.94 -1.56 23.06
C ARG A 256 12.02 -1.35 21.86
N ARG A 257 11.23 -0.27 21.84
CA ARG A 257 10.34 0.08 20.72
C ARG A 257 11.10 0.38 19.43
N ILE A 258 12.28 1.01 19.54
CA ILE A 258 13.12 1.32 18.38
C ILE A 258 13.84 0.05 17.93
N THR A 259 14.48 -0.67 18.84
CA THR A 259 15.28 -1.85 18.48
C THR A 259 14.45 -3.06 18.05
N SER A 260 13.15 -3.12 18.40
CA SER A 260 12.23 -4.12 17.85
C SER A 260 11.89 -3.87 16.38
N ARG A 261 12.01 -2.63 15.89
CA ARG A 261 11.68 -2.25 14.51
C ARG A 261 12.92 -2.08 13.64
N TYR A 262 14.02 -1.59 14.21
CA TYR A 262 15.26 -1.27 13.50
C TYR A 262 16.42 -2.05 14.12
N PRO A 263 17.02 -3.01 13.40
CA PRO A 263 18.09 -3.85 13.94
C PRO A 263 19.37 -3.07 14.28
N ASP A 264 19.68 -2.04 13.48
CA ASP A 264 20.87 -1.22 13.65
C ASP A 264 20.64 0.22 13.19
N GLY A 265 21.63 1.09 13.41
CA GLY A 265 21.54 2.49 13.03
C GLY A 265 21.63 2.75 11.53
N ALA A 266 22.17 1.83 10.72
CA ALA A 266 22.11 1.99 9.26
C ALA A 266 20.68 1.79 8.76
N ASP A 267 19.97 0.82 9.34
CA ASP A 267 18.55 0.58 9.05
C ASP A 267 17.66 1.74 9.52
N TYR A 268 17.94 2.30 10.71
CA TYR A 268 17.24 3.48 11.21
C TYR A 268 17.48 4.73 10.34
N LEU A 269 18.73 4.93 9.86
CA LEU A 269 19.05 5.99 8.90
C LEU A 269 18.33 5.79 7.57
N ALA A 270 18.29 4.56 7.07
CA ALA A 270 17.61 4.23 5.83
C ALA A 270 16.12 4.57 5.90
N GLU A 271 15.44 4.19 6.98
CA GLU A 271 14.04 4.57 7.19
C GLU A 271 13.88 6.09 7.22
N ALA A 272 14.71 6.81 7.98
CA ALA A 272 14.66 8.27 8.08
C ALA A 272 14.81 8.94 6.70
N LEU A 273 15.78 8.49 5.89
CA LEU A 273 16.00 8.99 4.53
C LEU A 273 14.83 8.65 3.61
N THR A 274 14.28 7.44 3.72
CA THR A 274 13.11 7.01 2.93
C THR A 274 11.89 7.89 3.20
N VAL A 275 11.53 8.11 4.46
CA VAL A 275 10.34 8.93 4.79
C VAL A 275 10.56 10.41 4.49
N ALA A 276 11.78 10.92 4.69
CA ALA A 276 12.13 12.30 4.33
C ALA A 276 12.08 12.52 2.81
N LEU A 277 12.51 11.54 2.02
CA LEU A 277 12.43 11.61 0.56
C LEU A 277 10.98 11.56 0.08
N ALA A 278 10.14 10.69 0.66
CA ALA A 278 8.71 10.66 0.37
C ALA A 278 8.03 12.00 0.69
N GLN A 279 8.38 12.63 1.81
CA GLN A 279 7.89 13.97 2.17
C GLN A 279 8.34 15.05 1.17
N ARG A 280 9.61 15.05 0.78
CA ARG A 280 10.13 16.01 -0.21
C ARG A 280 9.42 15.88 -1.56
N VAL A 281 9.11 14.65 -1.98
CA VAL A 281 8.33 14.38 -3.20
C VAL A 281 6.89 14.88 -3.07
N SER A 282 6.22 14.67 -1.92
CA SER A 282 4.84 15.15 -1.71
C SER A 282 4.72 16.68 -1.70
N GLN A 283 5.82 17.36 -1.39
CA GLN A 283 5.92 18.81 -1.35
C GLN A 283 6.50 19.44 -2.63
N ALA A 284 6.94 18.64 -3.60
CA ALA A 284 7.58 19.16 -4.81
C ALA A 284 6.67 20.16 -5.55
N GLY A 285 7.20 21.36 -5.80
CA GLY A 285 6.49 22.46 -6.45
C GLY A 285 5.69 23.38 -5.51
N LYS A 286 5.71 23.16 -4.18
CA LYS A 286 5.12 24.08 -3.18
C LYS A 286 6.12 25.19 -2.82
N ALA A 287 5.65 26.43 -2.70
CA ALA A 287 6.50 27.61 -2.49
C ALA A 287 7.03 27.77 -1.04
N ASP A 288 6.32 27.21 -0.06
CA ASP A 288 6.74 27.15 1.34
C ASP A 288 6.47 25.76 1.88
N THR A 289 7.52 25.07 2.33
CA THR A 289 7.44 23.72 2.90
C THR A 289 7.79 23.71 4.39
N ARG A 290 8.18 24.84 4.97
CA ARG A 290 8.80 24.86 6.30
C ARG A 290 7.85 24.40 7.39
N GLU A 291 6.61 24.90 7.39
CA GLU A 291 5.59 24.46 8.35
C GLU A 291 5.27 22.97 8.19
N ALA A 292 5.08 22.51 6.95
CA ALA A 292 4.84 21.10 6.66
C ALA A 292 6.02 20.17 7.01
N ASP A 293 7.26 20.68 6.94
CA ASP A 293 8.46 19.97 7.36
C ASP A 293 8.54 19.85 8.89
N GLU A 294 8.19 20.89 9.63
CA GLU A 294 8.13 20.85 11.09
C GLU A 294 7.01 19.92 11.59
N ASP A 295 5.82 19.99 10.99
CA ASP A 295 4.72 19.07 11.29
C ASP A 295 5.11 17.60 11.03
N PHE A 296 5.80 17.36 9.91
CA PHE A 296 6.35 16.05 9.59
C PHE A 296 7.39 15.58 10.61
N ILE A 297 8.33 16.46 11.00
CA ILE A 297 9.36 16.14 11.99
C ILE A 297 8.73 15.76 13.33
N ASP A 298 7.74 16.53 13.78
CA ASP A 298 7.03 16.29 15.05
C ASP A 298 6.26 14.97 15.00
N GLU A 299 5.57 14.68 13.90
CA GLU A 299 4.85 13.42 13.72
C GLU A 299 5.82 12.22 13.71
N GLN A 300 6.93 12.32 12.97
CA GLN A 300 7.97 11.28 12.97
C GLN A 300 8.58 11.09 14.37
N ALA A 301 8.79 12.17 15.14
CA ALA A 301 9.29 12.08 16.50
C ALA A 301 8.31 11.33 17.43
N ARG A 302 6.99 11.56 17.32
CA ARG A 302 5.95 10.81 18.05
C ARG A 302 5.94 9.32 17.68
N GLN A 303 6.26 9.01 16.43
CA GLN A 303 6.39 7.63 15.94
C GLN A 303 7.71 6.97 16.38
N GLY A 304 8.63 7.72 16.99
CA GLY A 304 9.92 7.25 17.48
C GLY A 304 11.04 7.38 16.44
N MET A 305 10.82 8.11 15.35
CA MET A 305 11.80 8.43 14.31
C MET A 305 12.43 9.81 14.58
N ARG A 306 13.56 9.84 15.30
CA ARG A 306 14.23 11.07 15.75
C ARG A 306 15.17 11.67 14.71
N TRP A 307 15.48 10.95 13.63
CA TRP A 307 16.42 11.40 12.60
C TRP A 307 15.75 12.08 11.40
N ALA A 308 14.42 12.29 11.43
CA ALA A 308 13.67 12.90 10.34
C ALA A 308 14.23 14.28 9.92
N ARG A 309 14.52 15.16 10.88
CA ARG A 309 15.10 16.48 10.61
C ARG A 309 16.49 16.40 9.95
N ALA A 310 17.36 15.51 10.46
CA ALA A 310 18.69 15.31 9.88
C ALA A 310 18.61 14.74 8.47
N ALA A 311 17.68 13.81 8.22
CA ALA A 311 17.42 13.25 6.90
C ALA A 311 16.91 14.30 5.90
N LEU A 312 15.96 15.15 6.30
CA LEU A 312 15.51 16.29 5.47
C LEU A 312 16.68 17.21 5.13
N LYS A 313 17.52 17.55 6.12
CA LYS A 313 18.70 18.39 5.91
C LYS A 313 19.74 17.74 4.98
N ILE A 314 19.92 16.41 5.04
CA ILE A 314 20.77 15.68 4.09
C ILE A 314 20.24 15.86 2.67
N LEU A 315 18.93 15.64 2.46
CA LEU A 315 18.30 15.78 1.15
C LEU A 315 18.25 17.23 0.65
N GLU A 316 18.17 18.21 1.54
CA GLU A 316 18.24 19.65 1.21
C GLU A 316 19.65 20.06 0.76
N LYS A 317 20.69 19.48 1.37
CA LYS A 317 22.10 19.77 1.01
C LYS A 317 22.59 19.01 -0.20
N HIS A 318 21.87 17.99 -0.62
CA HIS A 318 22.12 17.32 -1.88
C HIS A 318 21.59 18.18 -3.05
N ASP A 319 22.47 18.55 -3.97
CA ASP A 319 22.13 19.51 -5.04
C ASP A 319 21.46 18.85 -6.27
N GLY A 320 21.32 17.52 -6.25
CA GLY A 320 20.74 16.72 -7.33
C GLY A 320 21.59 16.63 -8.61
N LYS A 321 22.80 17.21 -8.63
CA LYS A 321 23.69 17.17 -9.81
C LYS A 321 24.54 15.91 -9.86
N THR A 322 24.87 15.36 -8.70
CA THR A 322 25.53 14.06 -8.56
C THR A 322 24.53 13.04 -8.02
N SER A 323 24.90 11.75 -8.01
CA SER A 323 24.06 10.75 -7.38
C SER A 323 24.11 10.87 -5.86
N LEU A 324 22.98 10.68 -5.17
CA LEU A 324 22.93 10.63 -3.71
C LEU A 324 23.88 9.56 -3.16
N ALA A 325 24.10 8.47 -3.90
CA ALA A 325 25.04 7.41 -3.54
C ALA A 325 26.48 7.93 -3.35
N GLU A 326 26.92 8.87 -4.18
CA GLU A 326 28.26 9.45 -4.11
C GLU A 326 28.39 10.49 -2.98
N GLU A 327 27.35 11.27 -2.74
CA GLU A 327 27.38 12.36 -1.76
C GLU A 327 27.03 11.94 -0.34
N LEU A 328 26.16 10.93 -0.17
CA LEU A 328 25.63 10.54 1.13
C LEU A 328 26.72 10.29 2.17
N PRO A 329 27.84 9.58 1.89
CA PRO A 329 28.91 9.37 2.87
C PRO A 329 29.55 10.67 3.38
N LYS A 330 29.60 11.73 2.55
CA LYS A 330 30.11 13.06 2.96
C LYS A 330 29.06 13.82 3.75
N LEU A 331 27.79 13.73 3.34
CA LEU A 331 26.68 14.43 3.99
C LEU A 331 26.43 13.89 5.40
N VAL A 332 26.47 12.57 5.62
CA VAL A 332 26.25 11.95 6.94
C VAL A 332 27.43 12.13 7.92
N ASP A 333 28.62 12.48 7.41
CA ASP A 333 29.76 12.86 8.25
C ASP A 333 29.67 14.33 8.70
N LYS A 334 29.11 15.20 7.85
CA LYS A 334 28.92 16.63 8.13
C LYS A 334 27.66 16.94 8.93
N ILE A 335 26.58 16.22 8.68
CA ILE A 335 25.27 16.42 9.32
C ILE A 335 25.15 15.38 10.43
N SER A 336 24.78 15.82 11.63
CA SER A 336 24.48 14.96 12.77
C SER A 336 23.02 15.15 13.18
N PRO A 337 22.34 14.09 13.67
CA PRO A 337 21.08 14.19 14.38
C PRO A 337 21.15 15.01 15.66
#